data_AF-A0A2D5RUJ1-F1
#
_entry.id   AF-A0A2D5RUJ1-F1
#
_cell.length_a   1.000
_cell.length_b   1.000
_cell.length_c   1.000
_cell.angle_alpha   90.00
_cell.angle_beta   90.00
_cell.angle_gamma   90.00
#
_symmetry.space_group_name_H-M   'P 1'
#
loop_
_entity.id
_entity.type
_entity.pdbx_description
1 polymer ?
#
loop_
_entity_poly.entity_id
_entity_poly.type
_entity_poly.pdbx_seq_one_letter_code
_entity_poly.pdbx_strand_id
1 'polypeptide(L)'
;MQDLEMWSLDELCDHAFDIFEELAPENLSAEDYNEYQQQYEQRGYVDLVIPGPEWVELTMQDLEPELHYEAQIGISGLDGNPDKVLARILLSREKHDALCHAQWRSH
;
A
#
# COMPACT_ATOMS: atom_id res chain seq x y z
N MET A 1 -7.10 -30.26 -3.40
CA MET A 1 -7.04 -28.90 -3.95
C MET A 1 -6.99 -28.00 -2.74
N GLN A 2 -5.92 -27.23 -2.57
CA GLN A 2 -6.02 -26.05 -1.71
C GLN A 2 -6.97 -25.11 -2.44
N ASP A 3 -8.13 -24.84 -1.87
CA ASP A 3 -8.91 -23.69 -2.27
C ASP A 3 -8.00 -22.47 -2.07
N LEU A 4 -7.68 -21.76 -3.15
CA LEU A 4 -6.90 -20.53 -3.08
C LEU A 4 -7.78 -19.49 -2.38
N GLU A 5 -7.50 -19.25 -1.10
CA GLU A 5 -8.20 -18.20 -0.35
C GLU A 5 -7.64 -16.86 -0.80
N MET A 6 -8.52 -16.02 -1.33
CA MET A 6 -8.18 -14.69 -1.82
C MET A 6 -8.78 -13.64 -0.90
N TRP A 7 -8.05 -12.56 -0.67
CA TRP A 7 -8.60 -11.33 -0.13
C TRP A 7 -9.66 -10.77 -1.11
N SER A 8 -10.76 -10.27 -0.59
CA SER A 8 -11.54 -9.25 -1.29
C SER A 8 -10.70 -7.96 -1.40
N LEU A 9 -11.09 -7.05 -2.29
CA LEU A 9 -10.36 -5.79 -2.45
C LEU A 9 -10.43 -4.94 -1.17
N ASP A 10 -11.59 -4.92 -0.50
CA ASP A 10 -11.74 -4.22 0.78
C ASP A 10 -10.83 -4.83 1.86
N GLU A 11 -10.79 -6.16 2.00
CA GLU A 11 -9.89 -6.79 2.98
C GLU A 11 -8.41 -6.58 2.63
N LEU A 12 -8.07 -6.49 1.34
CA LEU A 12 -6.70 -6.21 0.91
C LEU A 12 -6.29 -4.77 1.25
N CYS A 13 -7.22 -3.80 1.15
CA CYS A 13 -7.02 -2.44 1.63
C CYS A 13 -6.77 -2.39 3.14
N ASP A 14 -7.61 -3.08 3.92
CA ASP A 14 -7.45 -3.16 5.38
C ASP A 14 -6.10 -3.78 5.75
N HIS A 15 -5.73 -4.87 5.06
CA HIS A 15 -4.44 -5.53 5.27
C HIS A 15 -3.25 -4.62 4.92
N ALA A 16 -3.35 -3.85 3.85
CA ALA A 16 -2.32 -2.87 3.48
C ALA A 16 -2.17 -1.77 4.54
N PHE A 17 -3.29 -1.32 5.12
CA PHE A 17 -3.29 -0.35 6.22
C PHE A 17 -2.62 -0.90 7.47
N ASP A 18 -2.94 -2.12 7.88
CA ASP A 18 -2.31 -2.76 9.05
C ASP A 18 -0.78 -2.80 8.90
N ILE A 19 -0.29 -3.19 7.72
CA ILE A 19 1.14 -3.21 7.40
C ILE A 19 1.73 -1.80 7.45
N PHE A 20 1.03 -0.82 6.86
CA PHE A 20 1.47 0.57 6.87
C PHE A 20 1.58 1.12 8.29
N GLU A 21 0.55 0.95 9.13
CA GLU A 21 0.54 1.47 10.49
C GLU A 21 1.63 0.86 11.37
N GLU A 22 1.91 -0.43 11.18
CA GLU A 22 2.99 -1.11 11.89
C GLU A 22 4.37 -0.55 11.53
N LEU A 23 4.61 -0.30 10.23
CA LEU A 23 5.95 0.01 9.73
C LEU A 23 6.21 1.52 9.55
N ALA A 24 5.18 2.35 9.41
CA ALA A 24 5.30 3.79 9.16
C ALA A 24 6.15 4.56 10.20
N PRO A 25 6.05 4.29 11.52
CA PRO A 25 6.83 5.04 12.52
C PRO A 25 8.36 4.89 12.34
N GLU A 26 8.82 3.77 11.79
CA GLU A 26 10.24 3.47 11.61
C GLU A 26 10.75 3.82 10.20
N ASN A 27 9.86 3.88 9.21
CA ASN A 27 10.25 4.04 7.80
C ASN A 27 9.97 5.42 7.21
N LEU A 28 9.00 6.18 7.76
CA LEU A 28 8.75 7.56 7.33
C LEU A 28 9.67 8.55 8.04
N SER A 29 9.86 9.72 7.43
CA SER A 29 10.46 10.85 8.13
C SER A 29 9.55 11.28 9.29
N ALA A 30 10.15 11.86 10.34
CA ALA A 30 9.38 12.36 11.47
C ALA A 30 8.36 13.44 11.05
N GLU A 31 8.67 14.24 10.02
CA GLU A 31 7.74 15.24 9.49
C GLU A 31 6.54 14.58 8.80
N ASP A 32 6.79 13.63 7.90
CA ASP A 32 5.74 12.93 7.16
C ASP A 32 4.85 12.09 8.07
N TYR A 33 5.44 11.38 9.04
CA TYR A 33 4.69 10.59 10.01
C TYR A 33 3.82 11.47 10.93
N ASN A 34 4.35 12.59 11.42
CA ASN A 34 3.57 13.51 12.25
C ASN A 34 2.44 14.19 11.47
N GLU A 35 2.65 14.52 10.19
CA GLU A 35 1.61 15.08 9.33
C GLU A 35 0.49 14.06 9.11
N TYR A 36 0.84 12.80 8.81
CA TYR A 36 -0.12 11.70 8.68
C TYR A 36 -0.96 11.55 9.94
N GLN A 37 -0.33 11.42 11.11
CA GLN A 37 -1.04 11.24 12.39
C GLN A 37 -2.03 12.39 12.71
N GLN A 38 -1.79 13.60 12.20
CA GLN A 38 -2.71 14.73 12.40
C GLN A 38 -3.88 14.77 11.41
N GLN A 39 -3.73 14.15 10.23
CA GLN A 39 -4.65 14.33 9.10
C GLN A 39 -5.37 13.04 8.69
N TYR A 40 -4.90 11.86 9.13
CA TYR A 40 -5.37 10.57 8.61
C TYR A 40 -6.88 10.36 8.78
N GLU A 41 -7.48 10.79 9.90
CA GLU A 41 -8.92 10.60 10.15
C GLU A 41 -9.82 11.27 9.10
N GLN A 42 -9.36 12.37 8.49
CA GLN A 42 -10.18 13.17 7.56
C GLN A 42 -9.71 13.02 6.12
N ARG A 43 -8.42 12.80 5.92
CA ARG A 43 -7.77 12.89 4.61
C ARG A 43 -6.96 11.64 4.27
N GLY A 44 -6.84 10.68 5.18
CA GLY A 44 -6.18 9.41 4.90
C GLY A 44 -6.88 8.69 3.74
N TYR A 45 -6.09 8.07 2.87
CA TYR A 45 -6.61 7.23 1.81
C TYR A 45 -5.72 6.00 1.59
N VAL A 46 -6.35 4.95 1.08
CA VAL A 46 -5.70 3.83 0.42
C VAL A 46 -6.37 3.68 -0.94
N ASP A 47 -5.59 3.48 -1.98
CA ASP A 47 -6.10 3.11 -3.29
C ASP A 47 -5.33 1.89 -3.82
N LEU A 48 -6.03 0.98 -4.47
CA LEU A 48 -5.44 -0.20 -5.07
C LEU A 48 -5.29 0.02 -6.57
N VAL A 49 -4.04 -0.01 -7.04
CA VAL A 49 -3.72 0.15 -8.45
C VAL A 49 -2.97 -1.07 -8.98
N ILE A 50 -2.95 -1.20 -10.31
CA ILE A 50 -2.12 -2.22 -10.96
C ILE A 50 -0.65 -1.83 -10.74
N PRO A 51 0.21 -2.74 -10.25
CA PRO A 51 1.62 -2.46 -10.04
C PRO A 51 2.30 -1.99 -11.34
N GLY A 52 3.08 -0.91 -11.22
CA GLY A 52 3.91 -0.43 -12.31
C GLY A 52 5.07 -1.37 -12.67
N PRO A 53 5.71 -1.19 -13.85
CA PRO A 53 6.82 -2.03 -14.31
C PRO A 53 8.04 -2.01 -13.39
N GLU A 54 8.24 -0.94 -12.61
CA GLU A 54 9.35 -0.84 -11.65
C GLU A 54 9.28 -1.92 -10.56
N TRP A 55 8.09 -2.42 -10.25
CA TRP A 55 7.94 -3.51 -9.28
C TRP A 55 8.45 -4.82 -9.83
N VAL A 56 8.18 -5.10 -11.11
CA VAL A 56 8.72 -6.29 -11.80
C VAL A 56 10.24 -6.25 -11.79
N GLU A 57 10.84 -5.07 -12.03
CA GLU A 57 12.29 -4.90 -11.96
C GLU A 57 12.85 -5.09 -10.54
N LEU A 58 12.10 -4.66 -9.52
CA LEU A 58 12.51 -4.75 -8.12
C LEU A 58 12.39 -6.16 -7.55
N THR A 59 11.29 -6.86 -7.83
CA THR A 59 11.03 -8.21 -7.33
C THR A 59 11.61 -9.29 -8.23
N MET A 60 11.96 -8.95 -9.48
CA MET A 60 12.36 -9.89 -10.53
C MET A 60 11.30 -10.98 -10.76
N GLN A 61 10.01 -10.64 -10.56
CA GLN A 61 8.87 -11.53 -10.69
C GLN A 61 7.83 -10.94 -11.65
N ASP A 62 7.22 -11.78 -12.48
CA ASP A 62 6.05 -11.41 -13.28
C ASP A 62 4.83 -11.19 -12.37
N LEU A 63 4.23 -10.01 -12.44
CA LEU A 63 3.07 -9.63 -11.63
C LEU A 63 1.78 -9.78 -12.45
N GLU A 64 0.89 -10.65 -12.00
CA GLU A 64 -0.43 -10.86 -12.58
C GLU A 64 -1.40 -9.76 -12.12
N PRO A 65 -1.99 -8.94 -13.02
CA PRO A 65 -2.82 -7.78 -12.65
C PRO A 65 -4.10 -8.11 -11.85
N GLU A 66 -4.56 -9.36 -11.87
CA GLU A 66 -5.75 -9.80 -11.13
C GLU A 66 -5.43 -10.27 -9.71
N LEU A 67 -4.16 -10.61 -9.46
CA LEU A 67 -3.66 -11.16 -8.20
C LEU A 67 -2.69 -10.21 -7.48
N HIS A 68 -2.04 -9.30 -8.18
CA HIS A 68 -1.03 -8.42 -7.62
C HIS A 68 -1.50 -6.97 -7.69
N TYR A 69 -1.46 -6.30 -6.55
CA TYR A 69 -1.89 -4.91 -6.42
C TYR A 69 -0.82 -4.10 -5.71
N GLU A 70 -0.74 -2.83 -6.08
CA GLU A 70 -0.03 -1.83 -5.32
C GLU A 70 -1.05 -1.02 -4.52
N ALA A 71 -0.95 -1.08 -3.20
CA ALA A 71 -1.67 -0.19 -2.30
C ALA A 71 -0.89 1.12 -2.16
N GLN A 72 -1.51 2.22 -2.60
CA GLN A 72 -0.99 3.57 -2.41
C GLN A 72 -1.66 4.20 -1.20
N ILE A 73 -0.88 4.45 -0.15
CA ILE A 73 -1.38 4.97 1.13
C ILE A 73 -0.83 6.36 1.36
N GLY A 74 -1.69 7.29 1.80
CA GLY A 74 -1.28 8.67 1.95
C GLY A 74 -2.35 9.62 2.48
N ILE A 75 -2.13 10.91 2.22
CA ILE A 75 -3.04 12.00 2.58
C ILE A 75 -3.57 12.63 1.28
N SER A 76 -4.89 12.70 1.16
CA SER A 76 -5.60 13.35 0.06
C SER A 76 -5.59 14.86 0.22
N GLY A 77 -5.68 15.60 -0.89
CA GLY A 77 -5.77 17.05 -0.94
C GLY A 77 -7.11 17.58 -0.43
N LEU A 78 -7.27 18.90 -0.39
CA LEU A 78 -8.54 19.53 0.02
C LEU A 78 -9.69 19.27 -0.97
N ASP A 79 -9.34 18.94 -2.21
CA ASP A 79 -10.23 18.55 -3.29
C ASP A 79 -10.52 17.03 -3.33
N GLY A 80 -9.96 16.25 -2.40
CA GLY A 80 -10.18 14.81 -2.28
C GLY A 80 -9.34 13.93 -3.21
N ASN A 81 -8.53 14.53 -4.10
CA ASN A 81 -7.57 13.77 -4.90
C ASN A 81 -6.34 13.36 -4.07
N PRO A 82 -5.63 12.29 -4.41
CA PRO A 82 -4.34 11.95 -3.81
C PRO A 82 -3.36 13.14 -3.90
N ASP A 83 -2.97 13.72 -2.76
CA ASP A 83 -2.05 14.86 -2.71
C ASP A 83 -0.63 14.38 -2.34
N LYS A 84 -0.55 13.45 -1.39
CA LYS A 84 0.70 12.94 -0.85
C LYS A 84 0.64 11.44 -0.62
N VAL A 85 1.24 10.67 -1.52
CA VAL A 85 1.54 9.25 -1.32
C VAL A 85 2.69 9.13 -0.33
N LEU A 86 2.48 8.44 0.80
CA LEU A 86 3.46 8.19 1.85
C LEU A 86 4.11 6.82 1.70
N ALA A 87 3.34 5.83 1.26
CA ALA A 87 3.84 4.48 1.00
C ALA A 87 3.18 3.86 -0.23
N ARG A 88 3.92 2.99 -0.88
CA ARG A 88 3.45 2.11 -1.95
C ARG A 88 3.78 0.69 -1.53
N ILE A 89 2.77 -0.15 -1.33
CA ILE A 89 2.94 -1.52 -0.84
C ILE A 89 2.47 -2.49 -1.92
N LEU A 90 3.39 -3.28 -2.46
CA LEU A 90 3.07 -4.38 -3.37
C LEU A 90 2.60 -5.58 -2.55
N LEU A 91 1.40 -6.06 -2.86
CA LEU A 91 0.73 -7.15 -2.16
C LEU A 91 0.16 -8.17 -3.15
N SER A 92 0.11 -9.44 -2.71
CA SER A 92 -0.70 -10.45 -3.37
C SER A 92 -2.10 -10.50 -2.77
N ARG A 93 -3.08 -10.71 -3.64
CA ARG A 93 -4.47 -10.98 -3.28
C ARG A 93 -4.64 -12.39 -2.75
N GLU A 94 -3.72 -13.30 -3.03
CA GLU A 94 -3.74 -14.65 -2.46
C GLU A 94 -3.24 -14.61 -1.01
N LYS A 95 -4.07 -15.03 -0.06
CA LYS A 95 -3.77 -14.89 1.38
C LYS A 95 -2.57 -15.71 1.86
N HIS A 96 -2.21 -16.75 1.12
CA HIS A 96 -1.09 -17.63 1.44
C HIS A 96 0.21 -17.19 0.75
N ASP A 97 0.16 -16.19 -0.12
CA ASP A 97 1.34 -15.60 -0.71
C ASP A 97 1.87 -14.50 0.22
N ALA A 98 3.15 -14.61 0.60
CA ALA A 98 3.81 -13.68 1.50
C ALA A 98 4.41 -12.47 0.80
N LEU A 99 4.09 -12.24 -0.48
CA LEU A 99 4.54 -11.07 -1.24
C LEU A 99 4.09 -9.79 -0.56
N CYS A 100 5.05 -9.10 0.04
CA CYS A 100 4.87 -7.80 0.66
C CYS A 100 6.16 -7.00 0.50
N HIS A 101 6.13 -5.99 -0.36
CA HIS A 101 7.24 -5.04 -0.54
C HIS A 101 6.73 -3.62 -0.40
N ALA A 102 7.27 -2.87 0.56
CA ALA A 102 6.93 -1.47 0.79
C ALA A 102 8.02 -0.54 0.26
N GLN A 103 7.62 0.47 -0.51
CA GLN A 103 8.42 1.65 -0.83
C GLN A 103 7.86 2.84 -0.06
N TRP A 104 8.72 3.52 0.68
CA TRP A 104 8.36 4.65 1.53
C TRP A 104 8.77 5.96 0.86
N ARG A 105 7.95 6.99 1.03
CA ARG A 105 8.28 8.34 0.59
C ARG A 105 9.60 8.75 1.25
N SER A 106 10.61 8.91 0.41
CA SER A 106 11.93 9.39 0.81
C SER A 106 12.04 10.87 0.41
N HIS A 107 12.62 11.69 1.29
CA HIS A 107 12.87 13.11 1.02
C HIS A 107 13.92 13.33 -0.07
#